data_AF-A0AA51MP91-F1
#
_entry.id   AF-A0AA51MP91-F1
#
_cell.length_a   1.000
_cell.length_b   1.000
_cell.length_c   1.000
_cell.angle_alpha   90.00
_cell.angle_beta   90.00
_cell.angle_gamma   90.00
#
_symmetry.space_group_name_H-M   'P 1'
#
loop_
_entity.id
_entity.type
_entity.pdbx_description
1 polymer ?
#
loop_
_entity_poly.entity_id
_entity_poly.type
_entity_poly.pdbx_seq_one_letter_code
_entity_poly.pdbx_strand_id
1 'polypeptide(L)'
;MSEALSKEIQKHTGNGDNVGRDKIIYNLPKPNPSNLFESLKNTGMTLVNDNEMANFVDELADYLNDFPERNVIGLENKLKQANMESLYDEAAILKERFAKKLYRGQLSNNSQYLYAQCLALINTYFAHKIKPLLSEGASRSIIEKELLDEVFIPVLNNIAKVDISINIDHIRGMLYFLTGKCHVKWS
;
A
#
# COMPACT_ATOMS: atom_id res chain seq x y z
N MET A 1 11.62 1.90 31.31
CA MET A 1 11.75 3.30 31.74
C MET A 1 10.79 4.10 30.87
N SER A 2 9.59 4.39 31.36
CA SER A 2 8.53 5.02 30.56
C SER A 2 8.69 6.54 30.59
N GLU A 3 8.94 7.15 29.44
CA GLU A 3 8.99 8.60 29.33
C GLU A 3 7.55 9.13 29.21
N ALA A 4 7.17 9.97 30.17
CA ALA A 4 5.81 10.42 30.38
C ALA A 4 5.37 11.49 29.37
N LEU A 5 4.12 11.40 28.92
CA LEU A 5 3.39 12.45 28.21
C LEU A 5 3.29 13.71 29.09
N SER A 6 3.96 14.80 28.70
CA SER A 6 3.80 16.12 29.34
C SER A 6 2.72 16.95 28.62
N LYS A 7 1.78 17.49 29.40
CA LYS A 7 0.75 18.43 28.95
C LYS A 7 1.14 19.84 29.38
N GLU A 8 1.22 20.78 28.45
CA GLU A 8 1.29 22.21 28.76
C GLU A 8 -0.03 22.90 28.38
N ILE A 9 -0.54 23.72 29.30
CA ILE A 9 -1.76 24.53 29.12
C ILE A 9 -1.32 25.99 28.96
N GLN A 10 -1.46 26.55 27.76
CA GLN A 10 -1.33 28.01 27.57
C GLN A 10 -2.69 28.67 27.71
N LYS A 11 -2.82 29.60 28.67
CA LYS A 11 -3.99 30.49 28.79
C LYS A 11 -3.70 31.80 28.06
N HIS A 12 -4.55 32.16 27.11
CA HIS A 12 -4.57 33.49 26.49
C HIS A 12 -5.75 34.31 27.01
N THR A 13 -5.47 35.57 27.34
CA THR A 13 -6.44 36.62 27.69
C THR A 13 -6.64 37.50 26.45
N GLY A 14 -7.87 37.63 25.93
CA GLY A 14 -8.13 38.52 24.78
C GLY A 14 -9.54 38.43 24.19
N ASN A 15 -10.37 39.37 24.62
CA ASN A 15 -11.68 39.87 24.16
C ASN A 15 -12.20 39.43 22.75
N GLY A 16 -13.40 38.81 22.73
CA GLY A 16 -14.25 38.63 21.53
C GLY A 16 -14.60 37.17 21.23
N ASP A 17 -15.86 36.79 21.50
CA ASP A 17 -16.53 35.51 21.23
C ASP A 17 -15.97 34.24 21.90
N ASN A 18 -16.65 33.85 22.99
CA ASN A 18 -16.43 32.60 23.71
C ASN A 18 -16.93 31.39 22.91
N VAL A 19 -16.01 30.58 22.37
CA VAL A 19 -16.27 29.17 22.08
C VAL A 19 -15.30 28.33 22.89
N GLY A 20 -15.78 27.86 24.05
CA GLY A 20 -15.00 27.05 24.97
C GLY A 20 -14.75 25.65 24.43
N ARG A 21 -13.57 25.41 23.85
CA ARG A 21 -12.90 24.11 23.81
C ARG A 21 -11.39 24.32 23.85
N ASP A 22 -10.71 23.60 24.74
CA ASP A 22 -9.25 23.56 24.77
C ASP A 22 -8.72 23.06 23.42
N LYS A 23 -7.83 23.83 22.80
CA LYS A 23 -7.14 23.42 21.59
C LYS A 23 -6.01 22.45 21.97
N ILE A 24 -6.31 21.16 21.96
CA ILE A 24 -5.29 20.11 22.15
C ILE A 24 -4.45 20.03 20.86
N ILE A 25 -3.22 20.53 20.91
CA ILE A 25 -2.25 20.36 19.83
C ILE A 25 -1.55 19.02 20.04
N TYR A 26 -1.90 18.02 19.23
CA TYR A 26 -1.15 16.77 19.19
C TYR A 26 0.12 16.99 18.37
N ASN A 27 1.26 17.11 19.06
CA ASN A 27 2.55 17.06 18.39
C ASN A 27 2.85 15.59 18.04
N LEU A 28 2.20 15.09 16.98
CA LEU A 28 2.40 13.74 16.50
C LEU A 28 3.82 13.63 15.94
N PRO A 29 4.66 12.69 16.41
CA PRO A 29 5.92 12.42 15.74
C PRO A 29 5.65 12.09 14.28
N LYS A 30 6.38 12.73 13.36
CA LYS A 30 6.21 12.50 11.92
C LYS A 30 6.28 10.99 11.65
N PRO A 31 5.25 10.38 11.04
CA PRO A 31 5.18 8.94 10.92
C PRO A 31 6.35 8.45 10.06
N ASN A 32 7.25 7.69 10.68
CA ASN A 32 8.29 6.95 9.98
C ASN A 32 7.66 5.64 9.49
N PRO A 33 7.57 5.39 8.17
CA PRO A 33 6.91 4.21 7.61
C PRO A 33 7.50 2.88 8.10
N SER A 34 8.72 2.87 8.66
CA SER A 34 9.32 1.67 9.25
C SER A 34 8.62 1.16 10.51
N ASN A 35 7.81 1.99 11.18
CA ASN A 35 7.27 1.69 12.52
C ASN A 35 5.82 1.19 12.52
N LEU A 36 5.11 1.27 11.38
CA LEU A 36 3.71 0.82 11.30
C LEU A 36 3.57 -0.67 11.64
N PHE A 37 4.40 -1.51 11.03
CA PHE A 37 4.38 -2.96 11.23
C PHE A 37 4.87 -3.37 12.62
N GLU A 38 5.76 -2.59 13.24
CA GLU A 38 6.22 -2.81 14.61
C GLU A 38 5.15 -2.43 15.64
N SER A 39 4.41 -1.34 15.39
CA SER A 39 3.21 -0.99 16.15
C SER A 39 2.15 -2.08 16.06
N LEU A 40 1.90 -2.66 14.88
CA LEU A 40 0.95 -3.77 14.66
C LEU A 40 1.37 -5.06 15.38
N LYS A 41 2.67 -5.38 15.40
CA LYS A 41 3.21 -6.52 16.15
C LYS A 41 3.06 -6.33 17.66
N ASN A 42 3.33 -5.14 18.16
CA ASN A 42 3.23 -4.81 19.60
C ASN A 42 1.78 -4.73 20.10
N THR A 43 0.79 -4.57 19.21
CA THR A 43 -0.63 -4.65 19.56
C THR A 43 -1.16 -6.09 19.66
N GLY A 44 -0.33 -7.10 19.34
CA GLY A 44 -0.65 -8.50 19.57
C GLY A 44 -2.03 -8.90 19.05
N MET A 45 -2.32 -8.68 17.76
CA MET A 45 -3.52 -9.16 17.04
C MET A 45 -4.70 -9.52 17.94
N THR A 46 -5.17 -8.53 18.68
CA THR A 46 -6.44 -8.56 19.39
C THR A 46 -6.88 -7.11 19.39
N LEU A 47 -8.06 -6.84 18.84
CA LEU A 47 -8.71 -5.53 18.82
C LEU A 47 -8.24 -4.56 17.72
N VAL A 48 -8.25 -4.99 16.45
CA VAL A 48 -8.80 -4.08 15.45
C VAL A 48 -10.30 -4.12 15.72
N ASN A 49 -10.90 -3.02 16.18
CA ASN A 49 -12.35 -3.01 16.40
C ASN A 49 -13.05 -3.29 15.06
N ASP A 50 -14.27 -3.84 15.09
CA ASP A 50 -15.00 -4.25 13.89
C ASP A 50 -15.11 -3.12 12.84
N ASN A 51 -15.08 -1.86 13.30
CA ASN A 51 -15.18 -0.67 12.47
C ASN A 51 -13.89 -0.35 11.69
N GLU A 52 -12.72 -0.50 12.32
CA GLU A 52 -11.43 -0.37 11.64
C GLU A 52 -11.23 -1.52 10.65
N MET A 53 -11.64 -2.74 11.00
CA MET A 53 -11.62 -3.87 10.08
C MET A 53 -12.52 -3.63 8.87
N ALA A 54 -13.71 -3.07 9.07
CA ALA A 54 -14.64 -2.72 7.98
C ALA A 54 -14.02 -1.72 7.00
N ASN A 55 -13.36 -0.66 7.51
CA ASN A 55 -12.67 0.31 6.66
C ASN A 55 -11.57 -0.33 5.79
N PHE A 56 -10.81 -1.29 6.34
CA PHE A 56 -9.79 -2.00 5.55
C PHE A 56 -10.36 -2.97 4.52
N VAL A 57 -11.51 -3.58 4.83
CA VAL A 57 -12.25 -4.40 3.86
C VAL A 57 -12.76 -3.51 2.71
N ASP A 58 -13.22 -2.30 3.00
CA ASP A 58 -13.61 -1.31 1.99
C ASP A 58 -12.41 -0.86 1.14
N GLU A 59 -11.27 -0.55 1.75
CA GLU A 59 -10.03 -0.23 1.02
C GLU A 59 -9.56 -1.38 0.11
N LEU A 60 -9.68 -2.63 0.58
CA LEU A 60 -9.40 -3.78 -0.27
C LEU A 60 -10.38 -3.85 -1.44
N ALA A 61 -11.68 -3.68 -1.17
CA ALA A 61 -12.73 -3.72 -2.19
C ALA A 61 -12.47 -2.72 -3.32
N ASP A 62 -11.95 -1.53 -3.00
CA ASP A 62 -11.52 -0.55 -4.01
C ASP A 62 -10.47 -1.12 -4.98
N TYR A 63 -9.48 -1.85 -4.45
CA TYR A 63 -8.45 -2.52 -5.29
C TYR A 63 -8.96 -3.74 -6.06
N LEU A 64 -10.04 -4.38 -5.60
CA LEU A 64 -10.64 -5.54 -6.29
C LEU A 64 -11.47 -5.13 -7.50
N ASN A 65 -12.04 -3.92 -7.45
CA ASN A 65 -12.79 -3.36 -8.55
C ASN A 65 -11.86 -2.77 -9.61
N ASP A 66 -12.34 -2.72 -10.85
CA ASP A 66 -11.63 -2.01 -11.90
C ASP A 66 -11.71 -0.51 -11.62
N PHE A 67 -10.60 0.21 -11.82
CA PHE A 67 -10.57 1.66 -11.58
C PHE A 67 -11.62 2.35 -12.48
N PRO A 68 -12.57 3.12 -11.90
CA PRO A 68 -13.66 3.72 -12.66
C PRO A 68 -13.13 4.70 -13.72
N GLU A 69 -13.84 4.83 -14.83
CA GLU A 69 -13.55 5.77 -15.93
C GLU A 69 -12.32 5.45 -16.81
N ARG A 70 -11.60 4.34 -16.59
CA ARG A 70 -10.46 3.95 -17.43
C ARG A 70 -10.83 2.91 -18.47
N ASN A 71 -10.42 3.14 -19.72
CA ASN A 71 -10.52 2.13 -20.77
C ASN A 71 -9.58 0.95 -20.46
N VAL A 72 -10.14 -0.25 -20.27
CA VAL A 72 -9.38 -1.45 -19.91
C VAL A 72 -8.73 -2.03 -21.16
N ILE A 73 -7.52 -1.56 -21.48
CA ILE A 73 -6.74 -2.09 -22.61
C ILE A 73 -6.05 -3.43 -22.28
N GLY A 74 -6.16 -3.94 -21.05
CA GLY A 74 -5.56 -5.21 -20.61
C GLY A 74 -4.09 -5.08 -20.18
N LEU A 75 -3.60 -6.10 -19.46
CA LEU A 75 -2.24 -6.13 -18.90
C LEU A 75 -1.16 -6.09 -19.99
N GLU A 76 -1.31 -6.91 -21.03
CA GLU A 76 -0.35 -7.02 -22.14
C GLU A 76 -0.12 -5.67 -22.83
N ASN A 77 -1.20 -4.99 -23.21
CA ASN A 77 -1.11 -3.72 -23.91
C ASN A 77 -0.53 -2.61 -23.02
N LYS A 78 -0.77 -2.63 -21.70
CA LYS A 78 -0.15 -1.67 -20.77
C LYS A 78 1.35 -1.86 -20.68
N LEU A 79 1.81 -3.12 -20.59
CA LEU A 79 3.23 -3.42 -20.58
C LEU A 79 3.87 -3.06 -21.92
N LYS A 80 3.21 -3.34 -23.04
CA LYS A 80 3.67 -2.95 -24.37
C LYS A 80 3.80 -1.43 -24.54
N GLN A 81 2.84 -0.65 -24.03
CA GLN A 81 2.93 0.82 -24.05
C GLN A 81 4.11 1.36 -23.25
N ALA A 82 4.56 0.61 -22.24
CA ALA A 82 5.71 0.96 -21.42
C ALA A 82 7.04 0.37 -21.92
N ASN A 83 7.07 -0.27 -23.11
CA ASN A 83 8.23 -1.03 -23.61
C ASN A 83 8.69 -2.16 -22.66
N MET A 84 7.73 -2.82 -22.00
CA MET A 84 7.91 -3.89 -21.01
C MET A 84 7.23 -5.21 -21.45
N GLU A 85 6.90 -5.37 -22.73
CA GLU A 85 6.10 -6.50 -23.25
C GLU A 85 6.71 -7.87 -22.94
N SER A 86 8.02 -7.98 -22.86
CA SER A 86 8.74 -9.21 -22.52
C SER A 86 8.51 -9.68 -21.08
N LEU A 87 7.97 -8.83 -20.20
CA LEU A 87 7.56 -9.24 -18.86
C LEU A 87 6.19 -9.93 -18.87
N TYR A 88 5.47 -9.92 -19.99
CA TYR A 88 4.06 -10.30 -20.02
C TYR A 88 3.81 -11.75 -19.57
N ASP A 89 4.57 -12.71 -20.10
CA ASP A 89 4.36 -14.13 -19.78
C ASP A 89 4.47 -14.39 -18.28
N GLU A 90 5.51 -13.84 -17.66
CA GLU A 90 5.71 -13.92 -16.22
C GLU A 90 4.65 -13.14 -15.44
N ALA A 91 4.33 -11.93 -15.88
CA ALA A 91 3.35 -11.06 -15.24
C ALA A 91 1.95 -11.68 -15.20
N ALA A 92 1.53 -12.35 -16.28
CA ALA A 92 0.25 -13.04 -16.37
C ALA A 92 0.17 -14.19 -15.36
N ILE A 93 1.23 -15.00 -15.25
CA ILE A 93 1.30 -16.11 -14.29
C ILE A 93 1.28 -15.60 -12.86
N LEU A 94 2.08 -14.58 -12.54
CA LEU A 94 2.18 -14.03 -11.19
C LEU A 94 0.89 -13.33 -10.74
N LYS A 95 0.25 -12.59 -11.64
CA LYS A 95 -1.09 -12.01 -11.42
C LYS A 95 -2.09 -13.10 -11.02
N GLU A 96 -2.16 -14.18 -11.79
CA GLU A 96 -3.13 -15.26 -11.54
C GLU A 96 -2.83 -16.01 -10.24
N ARG A 97 -1.55 -16.23 -9.93
CA ARG A 97 -1.13 -16.83 -8.65
C ARG A 97 -1.59 -15.98 -7.46
N PHE A 98 -1.41 -14.66 -7.54
CA PHE A 98 -1.89 -13.76 -6.48
C PHE A 98 -3.41 -13.75 -6.40
N ALA A 99 -4.13 -13.67 -7.53
CA ALA A 99 -5.60 -13.71 -7.54
C ALA A 99 -6.16 -14.97 -6.83
N LYS A 100 -5.54 -16.14 -7.08
CA LYS A 100 -5.88 -17.39 -6.37
C LYS A 100 -5.57 -17.33 -4.88
N LYS A 101 -4.45 -16.73 -4.47
CA LYS A 101 -4.08 -16.58 -3.05
C LYS A 101 -5.05 -15.64 -2.34
N LEU A 102 -5.40 -14.52 -2.96
CA LEU A 102 -6.40 -13.57 -2.49
C LEU A 102 -7.76 -14.27 -2.27
N TYR A 103 -8.24 -15.03 -3.26
CA TYR A 103 -9.50 -15.78 -3.12
C TYR A 103 -9.48 -16.77 -1.96
N ARG A 104 -8.38 -17.48 -1.75
CA ARG A 104 -8.22 -18.39 -0.60
C ARG A 104 -8.18 -17.66 0.75
N GLY A 105 -7.63 -16.45 0.77
CA GLY A 105 -7.50 -15.61 1.96
C GLY A 105 -8.72 -14.74 2.26
N GLN A 106 -9.74 -14.71 1.40
CA GLN A 106 -10.86 -13.77 1.49
C GLN A 106 -11.74 -13.92 2.74
N LEU A 107 -11.70 -15.06 3.42
CA LEU A 107 -12.45 -15.30 4.67
C LEU A 107 -11.64 -14.97 5.93
N SER A 108 -10.37 -14.62 5.78
CA SER A 108 -9.47 -14.25 6.86
C SER A 108 -9.32 -12.74 6.90
N ASN A 109 -9.86 -12.11 7.94
CA ASN A 109 -9.75 -10.67 8.19
C ASN A 109 -8.28 -10.20 8.17
N ASN A 110 -7.39 -10.98 8.78
CA ASN A 110 -5.96 -10.67 8.84
C ASN A 110 -5.30 -10.73 7.46
N SER A 111 -5.69 -11.71 6.64
CA SER A 111 -5.16 -11.83 5.28
C SER A 111 -5.66 -10.71 4.38
N GLN A 112 -6.94 -10.35 4.48
CA GLN A 112 -7.52 -9.22 3.76
C GLN A 112 -6.82 -7.91 4.13
N TYR A 113 -6.61 -7.66 5.42
CA TYR A 113 -5.88 -6.50 5.92
C TYR A 113 -4.46 -6.44 5.35
N LEU A 114 -3.69 -7.53 5.45
CA LEU A 114 -2.32 -7.57 4.90
C LEU A 114 -2.30 -7.34 3.39
N TYR A 115 -3.25 -7.90 2.64
CA TYR A 115 -3.31 -7.70 1.19
C TYR A 115 -3.66 -6.25 0.84
N ALA A 116 -4.60 -5.62 1.55
CA ALA A 116 -4.93 -4.21 1.36
C ALA A 116 -3.70 -3.31 1.55
N GLN A 117 -2.96 -3.52 2.65
CA GLN A 117 -1.74 -2.78 2.96
C GLN A 117 -0.66 -2.97 1.89
N CYS A 118 -0.42 -4.20 1.44
CA CYS A 118 0.52 -4.47 0.35
C CYS A 118 0.13 -3.73 -0.94
N LEU A 119 -1.14 -3.83 -1.34
CA LEU A 119 -1.64 -3.21 -2.57
C LEU A 119 -1.52 -1.69 -2.52
N ALA A 120 -1.84 -1.08 -1.37
CA ALA A 120 -1.69 0.36 -1.15
C ALA A 120 -0.23 0.82 -1.21
N LEU A 121 0.69 0.09 -0.57
CA LEU A 121 2.13 0.40 -0.62
C LEU A 121 2.68 0.27 -2.04
N ILE A 122 2.36 -0.83 -2.73
CA ILE A 122 2.80 -1.04 -4.11
C ILE A 122 2.28 0.08 -5.02
N ASN A 123 1.00 0.43 -4.93
CA ASN A 123 0.42 1.50 -5.73
C ASN A 123 1.13 2.84 -5.48
N THR A 124 1.40 3.14 -4.20
CA THR A 124 2.11 4.36 -3.78
C THR A 124 3.54 4.40 -4.32
N TYR A 125 4.33 3.36 -4.07
CA TYR A 125 5.72 3.31 -4.52
C TYR A 125 5.82 3.31 -6.04
N PHE A 126 4.94 2.60 -6.74
CA PHE A 126 4.91 2.65 -8.19
C PHE A 126 4.63 4.07 -8.70
N ALA A 127 3.63 4.76 -8.14
CA ALA A 127 3.26 6.11 -8.56
C ALA A 127 4.38 7.14 -8.33
N HIS A 128 5.15 7.00 -7.26
CA HIS A 128 6.20 7.96 -6.90
C HIS A 128 7.60 7.62 -7.42
N LYS A 129 7.90 6.34 -7.67
CA LYS A 129 9.24 5.88 -8.06
C LYS A 129 9.31 5.45 -9.51
N ILE A 130 8.30 4.72 -9.99
CA ILE A 130 8.33 4.08 -11.30
C ILE A 130 7.69 4.96 -12.37
N LYS A 131 6.54 5.55 -12.08
CA LYS A 131 5.81 6.38 -13.04
C LYS A 131 6.61 7.58 -13.57
N PRO A 132 7.43 8.29 -12.77
CA PRO A 132 8.30 9.34 -13.29
C PRO A 132 9.33 8.80 -14.29
N LEU A 133 9.99 7.68 -13.97
CA LEU A 133 10.97 7.04 -14.85
C LEU A 133 10.36 6.61 -16.19
N LEU A 134 9.13 6.08 -16.17
CA LEU A 134 8.39 5.75 -17.40
C LEU A 134 8.12 7.00 -18.25
N SER A 135 7.76 8.11 -17.59
CA SER A 135 7.47 9.39 -18.26
C SER A 135 8.73 10.03 -18.85
N GLU A 136 9.89 9.79 -18.24
CA GLU A 136 11.21 10.23 -18.69
C GLU A 136 11.81 9.30 -19.76
N GLY A 137 11.15 8.20 -20.11
CA GLY A 137 11.64 7.24 -21.10
C GLY A 137 12.86 6.46 -20.62
N ALA A 138 12.97 6.23 -19.31
CA ALA A 138 14.05 5.42 -18.74
C ALA A 138 14.13 4.04 -19.39
N SER A 139 15.34 3.49 -19.48
CA SER A 139 15.51 2.17 -20.07
C SER A 139 14.84 1.10 -19.21
N ARG A 140 14.41 0.02 -19.85
CA ARG A 140 13.81 -1.14 -19.19
C ARG A 140 14.65 -1.67 -18.02
N SER A 141 15.97 -1.77 -18.19
CA SER A 141 16.85 -2.25 -17.13
C SER A 141 16.84 -1.35 -15.89
N ILE A 142 16.68 -0.03 -16.07
CA ILE A 142 16.55 0.91 -14.96
C ILE A 142 15.21 0.70 -14.25
N ILE A 143 14.12 0.60 -15.01
CA ILE A 143 12.78 0.39 -14.46
C ILE A 143 12.69 -0.93 -13.68
N GLU A 144 13.22 -2.03 -14.22
CA GLU A 144 13.21 -3.33 -13.54
C GLU A 144 14.03 -3.32 -12.26
N LYS A 145 15.19 -2.65 -12.27
CA LYS A 145 16.00 -2.47 -11.08
C LYS A 145 15.26 -1.64 -10.02
N GLU A 146 14.67 -0.50 -10.42
CA GLU A 146 13.93 0.36 -9.51
C GLU A 146 12.69 -0.35 -8.93
N LEU A 147 11.99 -1.14 -9.75
CA LEU A 147 10.88 -1.99 -9.30
C LEU A 147 11.33 -2.95 -8.21
N LEU A 148 12.49 -3.59 -8.38
CA LEU A 148 13.03 -4.50 -7.38
C LEU A 148 13.42 -3.75 -6.10
N ASP A 149 14.24 -2.72 -6.23
CA ASP A 149 14.92 -2.05 -5.12
C ASP A 149 13.97 -1.15 -4.31
N GLU A 150 13.06 -0.45 -4.99
CA GLU A 150 12.21 0.59 -4.37
C GLU A 150 10.74 0.18 -4.20
N VAL A 151 10.29 -0.90 -4.87
CA VAL A 151 8.91 -1.39 -4.74
C VAL A 151 8.88 -2.76 -4.08
N PHE A 152 9.50 -3.78 -4.67
CA PHE A 152 9.29 -5.16 -4.24
C PHE A 152 10.00 -5.51 -2.95
N ILE A 153 11.29 -5.19 -2.82
CA ILE A 153 12.08 -5.47 -1.62
C ILE A 153 11.54 -4.69 -0.40
N PRO A 154 11.22 -3.39 -0.49
CA PRO A 154 10.68 -2.64 0.65
C PRO A 154 9.34 -3.19 1.13
N VAL A 155 8.43 -3.53 0.21
CA VAL A 155 7.13 -4.13 0.58
C VAL A 155 7.33 -5.51 1.21
N LEU A 156 8.17 -6.36 0.63
CA LEU A 156 8.47 -7.68 1.19
C LEU A 156 9.07 -7.58 2.60
N ASN A 157 10.03 -6.68 2.82
CA ASN A 157 10.67 -6.51 4.13
C ASN A 157 9.70 -6.01 5.21
N ASN A 158 8.68 -5.25 4.83
CA ASN A 158 7.62 -4.83 5.74
C ASN A 158 6.73 -6.02 6.15
N ILE A 159 6.40 -6.88 5.19
CA ILE A 159 5.43 -7.97 5.37
C ILE A 159 6.04 -9.24 5.91
N ALA A 160 7.29 -9.57 5.55
CA ALA A 160 7.99 -10.78 5.99
C ALA A 160 8.17 -10.84 7.51
N LYS A 161 8.07 -9.70 8.20
CA LYS A 161 8.06 -9.60 9.66
C LYS A 161 6.76 -10.09 10.30
N VAL A 162 5.68 -10.17 9.51
CA VAL A 162 4.30 -10.47 9.95
C VAL A 162 3.79 -11.78 9.34
N ASP A 163 4.02 -12.00 8.05
CA ASP A 163 3.58 -13.21 7.33
C ASP A 163 4.71 -13.76 6.44
N ILE A 164 5.32 -14.84 6.90
CA ILE A 164 6.40 -15.56 6.18
C ILE A 164 5.90 -16.35 4.96
N SER A 165 4.58 -16.51 4.79
CA SER A 165 3.99 -17.20 3.62
C SER A 165 3.94 -16.31 2.37
N ILE A 166 4.25 -15.02 2.52
CA ILE A 166 4.35 -14.05 1.43
C ILE A 166 5.82 -13.95 1.03
N ASN A 167 6.08 -14.10 -0.27
CA ASN A 167 7.42 -14.01 -0.87
C ASN A 167 7.40 -12.99 -2.01
N ILE A 168 8.57 -12.74 -2.61
CA ILE A 168 8.73 -11.72 -3.65
C ILE A 168 7.80 -11.92 -4.85
N ASP A 169 7.54 -13.17 -5.26
CA ASP A 169 6.64 -13.47 -6.38
C ASP A 169 5.19 -13.06 -6.09
N HIS A 170 4.75 -13.17 -4.83
CA HIS A 170 3.44 -12.67 -4.44
C HIS A 170 3.36 -11.14 -4.53
N ILE A 171 4.41 -10.42 -4.12
CA ILE A 171 4.49 -8.96 -4.20
C ILE A 171 4.50 -8.50 -5.68
N ARG A 172 5.25 -9.19 -6.54
CA ARG A 172 5.24 -8.96 -7.98
C ARG A 172 3.85 -9.23 -8.57
N GLY A 173 3.23 -10.34 -8.18
CA GLY A 173 1.85 -10.68 -8.57
C GLY A 173 0.82 -9.62 -8.17
N MET A 174 0.96 -9.02 -6.98
CA MET A 174 0.13 -7.90 -6.52
C MET A 174 0.24 -6.67 -7.44
N LEU A 175 1.45 -6.30 -7.88
CA LEU A 175 1.62 -5.21 -8.85
C LEU A 175 0.90 -5.50 -10.18
N TYR A 176 1.06 -6.71 -10.72
CA TYR A 176 0.42 -7.08 -11.98
C TYR A 176 -1.09 -7.23 -11.84
N PHE A 177 -1.57 -7.59 -10.66
CA PHE A 177 -2.99 -7.57 -10.32
C PHE A 177 -3.55 -6.14 -10.37
N LEU A 178 -2.91 -5.18 -9.69
CA LEU A 178 -3.29 -3.76 -9.75
C LEU A 178 -3.23 -3.20 -11.18
N THR A 179 -2.24 -3.63 -11.96
CA THR A 179 -2.11 -3.27 -13.36
C THR A 179 -3.29 -3.80 -14.18
N GLY A 180 -3.69 -5.05 -13.96
CA GLY A 180 -4.88 -5.64 -14.57
C GLY A 180 -6.16 -4.89 -14.22
N LYS A 181 -6.30 -4.47 -12.96
CA LYS A 181 -7.43 -3.71 -12.41
C LYS A 181 -7.40 -2.21 -12.68
N CYS A 182 -6.45 -1.74 -13.49
CA CYS A 182 -6.30 -0.33 -13.85
C CYS A 182 -5.95 0.63 -12.71
N HIS A 183 -5.55 0.15 -11.53
CA HIS A 183 -5.07 1.01 -10.44
C HIS A 183 -3.71 1.63 -10.75
N VAL A 184 -2.80 0.83 -11.31
CA VAL A 184 -1.46 1.26 -11.70
C VAL A 184 -1.41 1.71 -13.17
N LYS A 185 -0.83 2.90 -13.41
CA LYS A 185 -0.71 3.52 -14.74
C LYS A 185 0.72 3.39 -15.26
N TRP A 186 0.90 2.60 -16.31
CA TRP A 186 2.19 2.38 -16.99
C TRP A 186 2.47 3.41 -18.10
N SER A 187 1.58 4.39 -18.30
CA SER A 187 1.65 5.47 -19.29
C SER A 187 1.08 6.78 -18.75
#